data_AF-A0A8S2NK81-F1
#
_entry.id   AF-A0A8S2NK81-F1
#
_cell.length_a   1.000
_cell.length_b   1.000
_cell.length_c   1.000
_cell.angle_alpha   90.00
_cell.angle_beta   90.00
_cell.angle_gamma   90.00
#
_symmetry.space_group_name_H-M   'P 1'
#
loop_
_entity.id
_entity.type
_entity.pdbx_description
1 polymer ?
#
loop_
_entity_poly.entity_id
_entity_poly.type
_entity_poly.pdbx_seq_one_letter_code
_entity_poly.pdbx_strand_id
1 'polypeptide(L)'
;IVPAIIEYEDLEQVGLLTSARIATSVTGKRPKFSAQDLIKQLTDYHKVLQMYFVEPAIIQQLFKQIFYIVNAQALRGLLVRSDCCNWNKALQIRYNLNHLTEWLHNQQLRESGAADCLQPLTQAVQLFLLKKDEKNIDEMINMCKSLTIAQVTKLLSLYKSMDDFDDQVTPLLIKKVGEALKQQRLDSTKDQKRIDYEHQENFDLSFTYPLLYPYVSFDVSFENLEIPNEFQLDFLPLM
;
A
#
# COMPACT_ATOMS: atom_id res chain seq x y z
N ILE A 1 6.52 -1.91 -8.59
CA ILE A 1 5.51 -2.00 -7.50
C ILE A 1 4.98 -3.43 -7.36
N VAL A 2 4.19 -3.97 -8.29
CA VAL A 2 3.66 -5.36 -8.20
C VAL A 2 4.77 -6.41 -8.00
N PRO A 3 5.88 -6.41 -8.77
CA PRO A 3 6.96 -7.38 -8.54
C PRO A 3 7.60 -7.24 -7.16
N ALA A 4 7.84 -6.01 -6.73
CA ALA A 4 8.50 -5.69 -5.45
C ALA A 4 7.66 -6.04 -4.22
N ILE A 5 6.33 -5.93 -4.32
CA ILE A 5 5.43 -6.08 -3.16
C ILE A 5 4.83 -7.48 -3.10
N ILE A 6 4.49 -8.08 -4.26
CA ILE A 6 3.73 -9.34 -4.35
C ILE A 6 4.57 -10.51 -4.83
N GLU A 7 5.48 -10.28 -5.79
CA GLU A 7 6.16 -11.38 -6.49
C GLU A 7 7.49 -11.76 -5.82
N TYR A 8 8.23 -10.79 -5.28
CA TYR A 8 9.60 -10.99 -4.78
C TYR A 8 9.68 -11.67 -3.41
N GLU A 9 9.97 -12.97 -3.43
CA GLU A 9 10.09 -13.86 -2.27
C GLU A 9 11.50 -13.81 -1.65
N ASP A 10 11.62 -13.23 -0.46
CA ASP A 10 12.88 -13.17 0.31
C ASP A 10 12.83 -14.00 1.61
N LEU A 11 11.75 -14.76 1.83
CA LEU A 11 11.48 -15.46 3.09
C LEU A 11 12.45 -16.62 3.37
N GLU A 12 13.23 -17.07 2.38
CA GLU A 12 14.33 -18.03 2.56
C GLU A 12 15.51 -17.44 3.34
N GLN A 13 15.86 -16.16 3.13
CA GLN A 13 17.01 -15.53 3.81
C GLN A 13 16.73 -15.22 5.29
N VAL A 14 15.46 -15.09 5.65
CA VAL A 14 15.01 -14.73 7.01
C VAL A 14 14.56 -15.96 7.82
N GLY A 15 14.64 -17.17 7.26
CA GLY A 15 14.32 -18.43 7.96
C GLY A 15 12.84 -18.61 8.31
N LEU A 16 11.94 -17.82 7.73
CA LEU A 16 10.50 -17.84 8.02
C LEU A 16 9.75 -18.95 7.29
N LEU A 17 10.32 -19.51 6.21
CA LEU A 17 9.78 -20.64 5.45
C LEU A 17 10.89 -21.67 5.19
N THR A 18 10.59 -22.96 5.33
CA THR A 18 11.51 -24.04 4.93
C THR A 18 11.48 -24.22 3.41
N SER A 19 12.61 -24.57 2.79
CA SER A 19 12.78 -24.73 1.33
C SER A 19 11.75 -25.64 0.66
N ALA A 20 11.13 -26.58 1.42
CA ALA A 20 10.04 -27.43 0.93
C ALA A 20 8.71 -26.69 0.70
N ARG A 21 8.44 -25.56 1.38
CA ARG A 21 7.17 -24.82 1.31
C ARG A 21 7.02 -23.93 0.07
N ILE A 22 8.08 -23.75 -0.71
CA ILE A 22 8.14 -22.81 -1.84
C ILE A 22 8.29 -23.54 -3.20
N ALA A 23 8.28 -24.88 -3.20
CA ALA A 23 8.52 -25.71 -4.39
C ALA A 23 7.38 -25.71 -5.45
N THR A 24 6.62 -24.62 -5.59
CA THR A 24 5.58 -24.44 -6.62
C THR A 24 5.78 -23.21 -7.52
N SER A 25 6.97 -22.58 -7.55
CA SER A 25 7.28 -21.58 -8.59
C SER A 25 7.60 -22.25 -9.94
N VAL A 26 6.55 -22.55 -10.71
CA VAL A 26 6.62 -23.21 -12.03
C VAL A 26 7.24 -22.33 -13.14
N THR A 27 7.88 -21.19 -12.85
CA THR A 27 8.63 -20.45 -13.88
C THR A 27 9.91 -19.83 -13.32
N GLY A 28 11.07 -20.29 -13.81
CA GLY A 28 12.42 -19.92 -13.37
C GLY A 28 12.87 -18.49 -13.71
N LYS A 29 12.02 -17.46 -13.49
CA LYS A 29 12.43 -16.06 -13.56
C LYS A 29 12.28 -15.43 -12.18
N ARG A 30 13.41 -15.21 -11.50
CA ARG A 30 13.43 -14.40 -10.27
C ARG A 30 12.84 -13.02 -10.59
N PRO A 31 11.89 -12.51 -9.78
CA PRO A 31 11.34 -11.17 -9.97
C PRO A 31 12.46 -10.13 -9.98
N LYS A 32 12.39 -9.20 -10.94
CA LYS A 32 13.49 -8.24 -11.23
C LYS A 32 13.66 -7.14 -10.17
N PHE A 33 12.68 -6.96 -9.29
CA PHE A 33 12.65 -5.87 -8.33
C PHE A 33 12.11 -6.38 -6.99
N SER A 34 12.85 -6.10 -5.92
CA SER A 34 12.52 -6.44 -4.53
C SER A 34 11.86 -5.28 -3.79
N ALA A 35 11.32 -5.54 -2.59
CA ALA A 35 10.86 -4.49 -1.68
C ALA A 35 12.01 -3.54 -1.28
N GLN A 36 13.24 -4.05 -1.16
CA GLN A 36 14.43 -3.25 -0.88
C GLN A 36 14.76 -2.29 -2.03
N ASP A 37 14.61 -2.73 -3.29
CA ASP A 37 14.80 -1.85 -4.46
C ASP A 37 13.78 -0.71 -4.48
N LEU A 38 12.53 -1.00 -4.12
CA LEU A 38 11.50 0.02 -3.97
C LEU A 38 11.88 1.03 -2.89
N ILE A 39 12.30 0.55 -1.71
CA ILE A 39 12.74 1.42 -0.60
C ILE A 39 13.95 2.27 -0.98
N LYS A 40 14.90 1.71 -1.73
CA LYS A 40 16.05 2.45 -2.25
C LYS A 40 15.59 3.60 -3.15
N GLN A 41 14.70 3.33 -4.11
CA GLN A 41 14.13 4.37 -4.98
C GLN A 41 13.38 5.45 -4.20
N LEU A 42 12.56 5.07 -3.20
CA LEU A 42 11.88 6.02 -2.33
C LEU A 42 12.88 6.90 -1.56
N THR A 43 13.97 6.30 -1.08
CA THR A 43 15.06 7.00 -0.39
C THR A 43 15.76 7.99 -1.30
N ASP A 44 16.06 7.59 -2.54
CA ASP A 44 16.73 8.46 -3.51
C ASP A 44 15.83 9.66 -3.87
N TYR A 45 14.53 9.45 -4.07
CA TYR A 45 13.57 10.54 -4.26
C TYR A 45 13.48 11.47 -3.05
N HIS A 46 13.42 10.92 -1.83
CA HIS A 46 13.39 11.72 -0.62
C HIS A 46 14.64 12.60 -0.49
N LYS A 47 15.83 12.04 -0.73
CA LYS A 47 17.11 12.77 -0.71
C LYS A 47 17.15 13.89 -1.73
N VAL A 48 16.69 13.65 -2.96
CA VAL A 48 16.65 14.68 -4.01
C VAL A 48 15.75 15.84 -3.59
N LEU A 49 14.56 15.57 -3.04
CA LEU A 49 13.64 16.62 -2.57
C LEU A 49 14.25 17.43 -1.44
N GLN A 50 14.94 16.78 -0.50
CA GLN A 50 15.67 17.46 0.58
C GLN A 50 16.82 18.32 0.04
N MET A 51 17.56 17.83 -0.96
CA MET A 51 18.67 18.56 -1.59
C MET A 51 18.20 19.84 -2.28
N TYR A 52 16.99 19.83 -2.86
CA TYR A 52 16.37 21.00 -3.47
C TYR A 52 15.58 21.86 -2.48
N PHE A 53 15.71 21.62 -1.17
CA PHE A 53 15.02 22.38 -0.11
C PHE A 53 13.50 22.43 -0.30
N VAL A 54 12.91 21.36 -0.84
CA VAL A 54 11.46 21.26 -0.98
C VAL A 54 10.82 21.24 0.40
N GLU A 55 9.80 22.07 0.60
CA GLU A 55 9.12 22.21 1.88
C GLU A 55 8.63 20.86 2.43
N PRO A 56 8.89 20.51 3.72
CA PRO A 56 8.49 19.23 4.30
C PRO A 56 7.01 18.88 4.11
N ALA A 57 6.11 19.87 4.18
CA ALA A 57 4.69 19.66 3.95
C ALA A 57 4.37 19.20 2.51
N ILE A 58 5.13 19.64 1.51
CA ILE A 58 5.00 19.18 0.12
C ILE A 58 5.56 17.77 0.00
N ILE A 59 6.70 17.47 0.63
CA ILE A 59 7.29 16.13 0.67
C ILE A 59 6.30 15.12 1.28
N GLN A 60 5.67 15.45 2.40
CA GLN A 60 4.66 14.61 3.03
C GLN A 60 3.48 14.30 2.09
N GLN A 61 2.94 15.31 1.41
CA GLN A 61 1.84 15.13 0.46
C GLN A 61 2.24 14.27 -0.75
N LEU A 62 3.46 14.43 -1.25
CA LEU A 62 3.99 13.60 -2.32
C LEU A 62 4.10 12.13 -1.90
N PHE A 63 4.68 11.84 -0.73
CA PHE A 63 4.81 10.46 -0.26
C PHE A 63 3.46 9.84 0.08
N LYS A 64 2.49 10.62 0.55
CA LYS A 64 1.09 10.17 0.67
C LYS A 64 0.55 9.69 -0.69
N GLN A 65 0.74 10.48 -1.75
CA GLN A 65 0.31 10.12 -3.11
C GLN A 65 1.05 8.86 -3.62
N ILE A 66 2.36 8.76 -3.41
CA ILE A 66 3.14 7.59 -3.82
C ILE A 66 2.61 6.33 -3.13
N PHE A 67 2.36 6.38 -1.81
CA PHE A 67 1.88 5.24 -1.05
C PHE A 67 0.44 4.84 -1.41
N TYR A 68 -0.40 5.81 -1.80
CA TYR A 68 -1.70 5.52 -2.41
C TYR A 68 -1.55 4.71 -3.70
N ILE A 69 -0.67 5.13 -4.61
CA ILE A 69 -0.41 4.41 -5.87
C ILE A 69 0.13 3.01 -5.59
N VAL A 70 1.06 2.89 -4.63
CA VAL A 70 1.60 1.61 -4.18
C VAL A 70 0.50 0.67 -3.71
N ASN A 71 -0.38 1.13 -2.80
CA ASN A 71 -1.53 0.36 -2.31
C ASN A 71 -2.45 -0.06 -3.46
N ALA A 72 -2.87 0.88 -4.30
CA ALA A 72 -3.83 0.64 -5.37
C ALA A 72 -3.31 -0.37 -6.41
N GLN A 73 -2.03 -0.26 -6.79
CA GLN A 73 -1.40 -1.20 -7.73
C GLN A 73 -1.26 -2.60 -7.13
N ALA A 74 -0.82 -2.71 -5.87
CA ALA A 74 -0.62 -4.00 -5.24
C ALA A 74 -1.97 -4.70 -4.93
N LEU A 75 -2.95 -3.96 -4.42
CA LEU A 75 -4.28 -4.52 -4.17
C LEU A 75 -4.98 -4.95 -5.46
N ARG A 76 -4.85 -4.19 -6.55
CA ARG A 76 -5.30 -4.63 -7.89
C ARG A 76 -4.64 -5.93 -8.31
N GLY A 77 -3.34 -6.08 -8.02
CA GLY A 77 -2.62 -7.34 -8.23
C GLY A 77 -3.35 -8.51 -7.57
N LEU A 78 -3.68 -8.40 -6.28
CA LEU A 78 -4.41 -9.44 -5.53
C LEU A 78 -5.83 -9.69 -6.07
N LEU A 79 -6.55 -8.63 -6.47
CA LEU A 79 -7.93 -8.75 -6.96
C LEU A 79 -8.05 -9.38 -8.36
N VAL A 80 -6.96 -9.45 -9.12
CA VAL A 80 -6.94 -10.01 -10.48
C VAL A 80 -6.24 -11.37 -10.54
N ARG A 81 -5.37 -11.69 -9.57
CA ARG A 81 -4.44 -12.84 -9.63
C ARG A 81 -4.62 -13.80 -8.46
N SER A 82 -5.28 -14.93 -8.72
CA SER A 82 -5.45 -16.00 -7.71
C SER A 82 -4.15 -16.66 -7.26
N ASP A 83 -3.09 -16.63 -8.07
CA ASP A 83 -1.77 -17.17 -7.72
C ASP A 83 -1.08 -16.37 -6.60
N CYS A 84 -1.54 -15.14 -6.34
CA CYS A 84 -1.04 -14.29 -5.28
C CYS A 84 -1.88 -14.35 -3.98
N CYS A 85 -2.99 -15.08 -4.00
CA CYS A 85 -3.96 -15.13 -2.90
C CYS A 85 -3.84 -16.44 -2.12
N ASN A 86 -2.81 -16.56 -1.29
CA ASN A 86 -2.60 -17.69 -0.38
C ASN A 86 -1.88 -17.23 0.88
N TRP A 87 -1.85 -18.07 1.91
CA TRP A 87 -1.25 -17.75 3.21
C TRP A 87 0.23 -17.33 3.11
N ASN A 88 1.06 -18.05 2.35
CA ASN A 88 2.49 -17.77 2.20
C ASN A 88 2.72 -16.39 1.56
N LYS A 89 1.98 -16.09 0.48
CA LYS A 89 2.00 -14.77 -0.16
C LYS A 89 1.53 -13.67 0.77
N ALA A 90 0.50 -13.91 1.56
CA ALA A 90 0.04 -12.96 2.56
C ALA A 90 1.14 -12.64 3.59
N LEU A 91 1.83 -13.66 4.10
CA LEU A 91 2.93 -13.46 5.04
C LEU A 91 4.08 -12.64 4.44
N GLN A 92 4.44 -12.93 3.19
CA GLN A 92 5.45 -12.20 2.42
C GLN A 92 5.06 -10.73 2.24
N ILE A 93 3.83 -10.46 1.78
CA ILE A 93 3.36 -9.09 1.56
C ILE A 93 3.32 -8.33 2.89
N ARG A 94 2.89 -8.97 3.99
CA ARG A 94 2.92 -8.36 5.33
C ARG A 94 4.33 -7.92 5.72
N TYR A 95 5.32 -8.77 5.47
CA TYR A 95 6.72 -8.44 5.73
C TYR A 95 7.19 -7.24 4.90
N ASN A 96 6.86 -7.19 3.61
CA ASN A 96 7.19 -6.07 2.73
C ASN A 96 6.51 -4.75 3.17
N LEU A 97 5.24 -4.82 3.62
CA LEU A 97 4.51 -3.66 4.14
C LEU A 97 5.13 -3.12 5.44
N ASN A 98 5.63 -4.00 6.30
CA ASN A 98 6.33 -3.58 7.52
C ASN A 98 7.58 -2.77 7.18
N HIS A 99 8.39 -3.23 6.22
CA HIS A 99 9.56 -2.48 5.75
C HIS A 99 9.21 -1.10 5.19
N LEU A 100 8.13 -1.00 4.40
CA LEU A 100 7.66 0.28 3.88
C LEU A 100 7.18 1.23 5.01
N THR A 101 6.50 0.68 6.01
CA THR A 101 6.00 1.46 7.16
C THR A 101 7.14 1.91 8.06
N GLU A 102 8.12 1.04 8.29
CA GLU A 102 9.35 1.37 9.01
C GLU A 102 10.17 2.43 8.29
N TRP A 103 10.27 2.35 6.96
CA TRP A 103 10.91 3.38 6.16
C TRP A 103 10.23 4.75 6.32
N LEU A 104 8.88 4.81 6.29
CA LEU A 104 8.14 6.05 6.57
C LEU A 104 8.45 6.61 7.96
N HIS A 105 8.58 5.75 8.96
CA HIS A 105 8.96 6.17 10.31
C HIS A 105 10.37 6.77 10.33
N ASN A 106 11.34 6.10 9.72
CA ASN A 106 12.74 6.51 9.69
C ASN A 106 12.96 7.83 8.92
N GLN A 107 12.13 8.14 7.93
CA GLN A 107 12.17 9.40 7.19
C GLN A 107 11.32 10.52 7.81
N GLN A 108 10.75 10.32 9.01
CA GLN A 108 9.85 11.29 9.68
C GLN A 108 8.58 11.62 8.86
N LEU A 109 8.10 10.66 8.05
CA LEU A 109 6.90 10.80 7.22
C LEU A 109 5.66 10.15 7.84
N ARG A 110 5.69 9.79 9.13
CA ARG A 110 4.57 9.10 9.79
C ARG A 110 3.27 9.91 9.78
N GLU A 111 3.37 11.23 9.97
CA GLU A 111 2.21 12.14 10.03
C GLU A 111 1.68 12.54 8.65
N SER A 112 2.34 12.11 7.56
CA SER A 112 1.90 12.40 6.19
C SER A 112 0.58 11.74 5.79
N GLY A 113 0.14 10.73 6.54
CA GLY A 113 -0.97 9.84 6.15
C GLY A 113 -0.60 8.82 5.06
N ALA A 114 0.67 8.70 4.68
CA ALA A 114 1.15 7.70 3.73
C ALA A 114 0.94 6.25 4.24
N ALA A 115 1.14 6.02 5.54
CA ALA A 115 0.89 4.70 6.15
C ALA A 115 -0.60 4.32 6.09
N ASP A 116 -1.50 5.29 6.25
CA ASP A 116 -2.95 5.07 6.19
C ASP A 116 -3.40 4.66 4.78
N CYS A 117 -2.68 5.12 3.75
CA CYS A 117 -2.94 4.73 2.37
C CYS A 117 -2.73 3.23 2.12
N LEU A 118 -1.91 2.54 2.93
CA LEU A 118 -1.67 1.09 2.84
C LEU A 118 -2.72 0.24 3.57
N GLN A 119 -3.65 0.85 4.32
CA GLN A 119 -4.63 0.11 5.12
C GLN A 119 -5.48 -0.89 4.33
N PRO A 120 -5.98 -0.58 3.12
CA PRO A 120 -6.74 -1.54 2.33
C PRO A 120 -5.95 -2.82 2.02
N LEU A 121 -4.70 -2.67 1.59
CA LEU A 121 -3.81 -3.81 1.31
C LEU A 121 -3.42 -4.57 2.60
N THR A 122 -3.16 -3.86 3.70
CA THR A 122 -2.89 -4.48 5.00
C THR A 122 -4.07 -5.35 5.46
N GLN A 123 -5.30 -4.85 5.34
CA GLN A 123 -6.51 -5.60 5.69
C GLN A 123 -6.72 -6.81 4.78
N ALA A 124 -6.47 -6.68 3.47
CA ALA A 124 -6.55 -7.80 2.53
C ALA A 124 -5.58 -8.93 2.91
N VAL A 125 -4.36 -8.57 3.30
CA VAL A 125 -3.35 -9.52 3.76
C VAL A 125 -3.73 -10.15 5.09
N GLN A 126 -4.25 -9.38 6.06
CA GLN A 126 -4.71 -9.91 7.33
C GLN A 126 -5.90 -10.86 7.16
N LEU A 127 -6.82 -10.55 6.24
CA LEU A 127 -7.93 -11.43 5.86
C LEU A 127 -7.43 -12.78 5.35
N PHE A 128 -6.35 -12.80 4.58
CA PHE A 128 -5.72 -14.03 4.12
C PHE A 128 -5.04 -14.82 5.25
N LEU A 129 -4.47 -14.14 6.25
CA LEU A 129 -3.80 -14.78 7.39
C LEU A 129 -4.77 -15.29 8.47
N LEU A 130 -6.01 -14.80 8.50
CA LEU A 130 -7.03 -15.22 9.45
C LEU A 130 -7.63 -16.59 9.06
N LYS A 131 -7.98 -17.41 10.05
CA LYS A 131 -8.64 -18.71 9.82
C LYS A 131 -10.01 -18.53 9.17
N LYS A 132 -10.33 -19.34 8.16
CA LYS A 132 -11.55 -19.21 7.33
C LYS A 132 -12.70 -20.02 7.94
N ASP A 133 -13.02 -19.73 9.20
CA ASP A 133 -14.12 -20.35 9.96
C ASP A 133 -15.26 -19.33 10.16
N GLU A 134 -16.49 -19.83 10.26
CA GLU A 134 -17.68 -19.02 10.53
C GLU A 134 -17.59 -18.27 11.87
N LYS A 135 -16.87 -18.83 12.84
CA LYS A 135 -16.63 -18.19 14.15
C LYS A 135 -15.84 -16.89 14.05
N ASN A 136 -15.06 -16.72 12.97
CA ASN A 136 -14.23 -15.54 12.77
C ASN A 136 -14.90 -14.48 11.88
N ILE A 137 -16.16 -14.68 11.47
CA ILE A 137 -16.88 -13.73 10.61
C ILE A 137 -16.88 -12.34 11.21
N ASP A 138 -17.15 -12.20 12.51
CA ASP A 138 -17.14 -10.90 13.19
C ASP A 138 -15.76 -10.23 13.16
N GLU A 139 -14.69 -11.01 13.30
CA GLU A 139 -13.32 -10.51 13.20
C GLU A 139 -12.98 -10.07 11.78
N MET A 140 -13.34 -10.86 10.77
CA MET A 140 -13.17 -10.53 9.34
C MET A 140 -13.85 -9.21 9.01
N ILE A 141 -15.07 -9.01 9.50
CA ILE A 141 -15.87 -7.81 9.26
C ILE A 141 -15.25 -6.59 9.96
N ASN A 142 -14.90 -6.72 11.24
CA ASN A 142 -14.34 -5.63 12.02
C ASN A 142 -12.96 -5.18 11.52
N MET A 143 -12.22 -6.08 10.89
CA MET A 143 -10.92 -5.81 10.28
C MET A 143 -11.05 -5.08 8.93
N CYS A 144 -11.97 -5.51 8.06
CA CYS A 144 -12.09 -5.02 6.67
C CYS A 144 -12.85 -3.69 6.53
N LYS A 145 -12.42 -2.64 7.24
CA LYS A 145 -13.07 -1.32 7.26
C LYS A 145 -12.69 -0.42 6.08
N SER A 146 -11.53 -0.65 5.48
CA SER A 146 -10.96 0.14 4.38
C SER A 146 -11.08 -0.57 3.02
N LEU A 147 -11.74 -1.73 2.99
CA LEU A 147 -12.07 -2.49 1.78
C LEU A 147 -13.57 -2.44 1.51
N THR A 148 -13.96 -2.46 0.24
CA THR A 148 -15.36 -2.56 -0.18
C THR A 148 -15.89 -3.99 -0.01
N ILE A 149 -17.20 -4.17 0.12
CA ILE A 149 -17.82 -5.51 0.18
C ILE A 149 -17.43 -6.33 -1.06
N ALA A 150 -17.44 -5.72 -2.25
CA ALA A 150 -17.02 -6.37 -3.48
C ALA A 150 -15.55 -6.83 -3.41
N GLN A 151 -14.64 -6.00 -2.89
CA GLN A 151 -13.24 -6.37 -2.70
C GLN A 151 -13.06 -7.53 -1.72
N VAL A 152 -13.72 -7.49 -0.56
CA VAL A 152 -13.61 -8.57 0.45
C VAL A 152 -14.10 -9.90 -0.11
N THR A 153 -15.29 -9.90 -0.71
CA THR A 153 -15.87 -11.12 -1.30
C THR A 153 -15.03 -11.66 -2.46
N LYS A 154 -14.48 -10.77 -3.30
CA LYS A 154 -13.56 -11.14 -4.38
C LYS A 154 -12.27 -11.75 -3.87
N LEU A 155 -11.61 -11.10 -2.90
CA LEU A 155 -10.38 -11.60 -2.28
C LEU A 155 -10.57 -13.01 -1.68
N LEU A 156 -11.66 -13.21 -0.93
CA LEU A 156 -12.01 -14.53 -0.37
C LEU A 156 -12.25 -15.57 -1.47
N SER A 157 -12.92 -15.20 -2.57
CA SER A 157 -13.15 -16.13 -3.69
C SER A 157 -11.88 -16.53 -4.45
N LEU A 158 -10.86 -15.67 -4.44
CA LEU A 158 -9.58 -15.93 -5.10
C LEU A 158 -8.59 -16.69 -4.23
N TYR A 159 -8.85 -16.78 -2.92
CA TYR A 159 -7.97 -17.43 -1.97
C TYR A 159 -7.86 -18.93 -2.27
N LYS A 160 -6.63 -19.43 -2.36
CA LYS A 160 -6.32 -20.84 -2.57
C LYS A 160 -5.55 -21.35 -1.36
N SER A 161 -6.15 -22.29 -0.63
CA SER A 161 -5.41 -23.02 0.40
C SER A 161 -4.42 -23.98 -0.27
N MET A 162 -3.17 -23.92 0.18
CA MET A 162 -2.03 -24.59 -0.44
C MET A 162 -1.63 -25.89 0.29
N ASP A 163 -2.03 -26.05 1.56
CA ASP A 163 -1.62 -27.15 2.44
C ASP A 163 -2.78 -27.58 3.37
N ASP A 164 -2.69 -28.77 3.95
CA ASP A 164 -3.69 -29.36 4.88
C ASP A 164 -3.94 -28.53 6.16
N PHE A 165 -3.08 -27.55 6.45
CA PHE A 165 -3.20 -26.66 7.61
C PHE A 165 -3.92 -25.34 7.30
N ASP A 166 -4.24 -25.10 6.02
CA ASP A 166 -4.89 -23.89 5.56
C ASP A 166 -6.34 -24.20 5.16
N ASP A 167 -7.29 -23.47 5.75
CA ASP A 167 -8.71 -23.72 5.53
C ASP A 167 -9.14 -23.25 4.13
N GLN A 168 -9.82 -24.12 3.39
CA GLN A 168 -10.43 -23.73 2.11
C GLN A 168 -11.59 -22.78 2.35
N VAL A 169 -11.67 -21.71 1.56
CA VAL A 169 -12.78 -20.76 1.64
C VAL A 169 -14.01 -21.37 0.99
N THR A 170 -15.06 -21.61 1.78
CA THR A 170 -16.32 -22.12 1.24
C THR A 170 -17.17 -20.99 0.64
N PRO A 171 -17.94 -21.26 -0.43
CA PRO A 171 -18.88 -20.27 -0.99
C PRO A 171 -19.90 -19.76 0.04
N LEU A 172 -20.26 -20.60 1.01
CA LEU A 172 -21.17 -20.26 2.08
C LEU A 172 -20.57 -19.24 3.05
N LEU A 173 -19.29 -19.37 3.39
CA LEU A 173 -18.57 -18.38 4.19
C LEU A 173 -18.53 -17.02 3.47
N ILE A 174 -18.20 -17.01 2.18
CA ILE A 174 -18.17 -15.77 1.37
C ILE A 174 -19.52 -15.06 1.40
N LYS A 175 -20.60 -15.82 1.21
CA LYS A 175 -21.97 -15.30 1.26
C LYS A 175 -22.29 -14.70 2.64
N LYS A 176 -22.01 -15.43 3.72
CA LYS A 176 -22.24 -14.97 5.10
C LYS A 176 -21.45 -13.69 5.42
N VAL A 177 -20.17 -13.64 5.07
CA VAL A 177 -19.31 -12.46 5.26
C VAL A 177 -19.85 -11.27 4.46
N GLY A 178 -20.23 -11.47 3.20
CA GLY A 178 -20.79 -10.41 2.36
C GLY A 178 -22.12 -9.85 2.91
N GLU A 179 -23.01 -10.73 3.36
CA GLU A 179 -24.29 -10.33 3.99
C GLU A 179 -24.06 -9.59 5.30
N ALA A 180 -23.18 -10.08 6.16
CA ALA A 180 -22.91 -9.48 7.46
C ALA A 180 -22.16 -8.13 7.34
N LEU A 181 -21.22 -7.99 6.39
CA LEU A 181 -20.64 -6.68 6.05
C LEU A 181 -21.71 -5.70 5.57
N LYS A 182 -22.64 -6.16 4.72
CA LYS A 182 -23.73 -5.33 4.22
C LYS A 182 -24.61 -4.84 5.37
N GLN A 183 -25.00 -5.72 6.30
CA GLN A 183 -25.80 -5.33 7.47
C GLN A 183 -25.06 -4.32 8.36
N GLN A 184 -23.80 -4.61 8.72
CA GLN A 184 -23.01 -3.71 9.58
C GLN A 184 -22.87 -2.30 8.98
N ARG A 185 -22.69 -2.21 7.65
CA ARG A 185 -22.51 -0.93 6.96
C ARG A 185 -23.83 -0.18 6.75
N LEU A 186 -24.95 -0.89 6.57
CA LEU A 186 -26.30 -0.29 6.54
C LEU A 186 -26.68 0.29 7.90
N ASP A 187 -26.38 -0.42 8.99
CA ASP A 187 -26.67 0.05 10.35
C ASP A 187 -25.82 1.27 10.74
N SER A 188 -24.61 1.37 10.18
CA SER A 188 -23.65 2.42 10.48
C SER A 188 -23.87 3.73 9.69
N THR A 189 -24.66 3.75 8.61
CA THR A 189 -24.73 4.96 7.76
C THR A 189 -26.05 5.10 6.99
N LYS A 190 -26.77 6.20 7.22
CA LYS A 190 -27.93 6.64 6.42
C LYS A 190 -27.55 7.28 5.06
N ASP A 191 -26.31 7.13 4.58
CA ASP A 191 -25.81 7.80 3.37
C ASP A 191 -25.75 6.86 2.15
N GLN A 192 -26.63 7.12 1.19
CA GLN A 192 -26.72 6.44 -0.11
C GLN A 192 -25.39 6.45 -0.89
N LYS A 193 -24.56 7.50 -0.74
CA LYS A 193 -23.27 7.66 -1.44
C LYS A 193 -22.26 6.55 -1.12
N ARG A 194 -22.33 5.94 0.06
CA ARG A 194 -21.40 4.88 0.46
C ARG A 194 -21.68 3.57 -0.28
N ILE A 195 -22.94 3.32 -0.64
CA ILE A 195 -23.42 2.08 -1.27
C ILE A 195 -22.80 1.88 -2.66
N ASP A 196 -22.65 2.95 -3.45
CA ASP A 196 -22.06 2.85 -4.79
C ASP A 196 -20.56 2.48 -4.73
N TYR A 197 -19.83 3.01 -3.74
CA TYR A 197 -18.44 2.62 -3.49
C TYR A 197 -18.30 1.18 -3.01
N GLU A 198 -19.29 0.62 -2.30
CA GLU A 198 -19.26 -0.78 -1.84
C GLU A 198 -19.25 -1.82 -2.96
N HIS A 199 -19.76 -1.43 -4.14
CA HIS A 199 -19.82 -2.28 -5.34
C HIS A 199 -18.57 -2.17 -6.22
N GLN A 200 -17.67 -1.21 -5.95
CA GLN A 200 -16.49 -1.01 -6.75
C GLN A 200 -15.35 -1.95 -6.32
N GLU A 201 -14.81 -2.70 -7.28
CA GLU A 201 -13.65 -3.58 -7.06
C GLU A 201 -12.32 -2.83 -7.23
N ASN A 202 -12.26 -1.87 -8.16
CA ASN A 202 -11.00 -1.22 -8.55
C ASN A 202 -10.74 0.07 -7.78
N PHE A 203 -9.53 0.23 -7.26
CA PHE A 203 -9.02 1.54 -6.86
C PHE A 203 -8.78 2.42 -8.10
N ASP A 204 -9.04 3.72 -7.96
CA ASP A 204 -8.77 4.69 -9.02
C ASP A 204 -7.27 5.01 -9.07
N LEU A 205 -6.57 4.41 -10.02
CA LEU A 205 -5.13 4.67 -10.24
C LEU A 205 -4.84 6.08 -10.77
N SER A 206 -5.85 6.82 -11.22
CA SER A 206 -5.72 8.22 -11.65
C SER A 206 -6.00 9.22 -10.55
N PHE A 207 -6.48 8.76 -9.39
CA PHE A 207 -6.77 9.62 -8.25
C PHE A 207 -5.51 10.33 -7.77
N THR A 208 -5.65 11.64 -7.55
CA THR A 208 -4.59 12.50 -7.04
C THR A 208 -5.15 13.32 -5.88
N TYR A 209 -4.48 13.27 -4.73
CA TYR A 209 -4.83 14.14 -3.60
C TYR A 209 -4.64 15.62 -3.99
N PRO A 210 -5.56 16.53 -3.58
CA PRO A 210 -5.36 17.95 -3.78
C PRO A 210 -4.06 18.40 -3.11
N LEU A 211 -3.21 19.10 -3.87
CA LEU A 211 -1.95 19.62 -3.37
C LEU A 211 -2.17 20.96 -2.67
N LEU A 212 -1.71 21.05 -1.43
CA LEU A 212 -1.74 22.26 -0.62
C LEU A 212 -0.34 22.84 -0.52
N TYR A 213 -0.21 24.13 -0.84
CA TYR A 213 1.03 24.88 -0.68
C TYR A 213 0.92 25.74 0.57
N PRO A 214 1.47 25.31 1.72
CA PRO A 214 1.48 26.15 2.91
C PRO A 214 2.31 27.39 2.65
N TYR A 215 1.92 28.51 3.25
CA TYR A 215 2.76 29.68 3.30
C TYR A 215 3.94 29.42 4.23
N VAL A 216 5.15 29.63 3.72
CA VAL A 216 6.40 29.48 4.47
C VAL A 216 7.15 30.79 4.39
N SER A 217 7.51 31.36 5.54
CA SER A 217 8.37 32.54 5.59
C SER A 217 9.81 32.12 5.36
N PHE A 218 10.50 32.79 4.44
CA PHE A 218 11.93 32.61 4.23
C PHE A 218 12.71 33.64 5.05
N ASP A 219 13.77 33.20 5.71
CA ASP A 219 14.68 34.04 6.50
C ASP A 219 15.88 34.50 5.65
N VAL A 220 15.60 34.88 4.38
CA VAL A 220 16.62 35.34 3.43
C VAL A 220 16.43 36.83 3.20
N SER A 221 17.39 37.62 3.66
CA SER A 221 17.45 39.04 3.33
C SER A 221 17.83 39.21 1.87
N PHE A 222 16.95 39.84 1.08
CA PHE A 222 17.21 40.13 -0.34
C PHE A 222 18.45 40.99 -0.56
N GLU A 223 18.81 41.81 0.43
CA GLU A 223 20.00 42.67 0.41
C GLU A 223 21.33 41.88 0.39
N ASN A 224 21.32 40.60 0.81
CA ASN A 224 22.52 39.75 0.88
C ASN A 224 22.58 38.70 -0.24
N LEU A 225 21.72 38.80 -1.25
CA LEU A 225 21.71 37.87 -2.38
C LEU A 225 22.78 38.26 -3.40
N GLU A 226 23.85 37.47 -3.46
CA GLU A 226 24.84 37.55 -4.54
C GLU A 226 24.45 36.61 -5.68
N ILE A 227 24.52 37.09 -6.93
CA ILE A 227 24.26 36.26 -8.12
C ILE A 227 25.59 35.64 -8.56
N PRO A 228 25.71 34.30 -8.58
CA PRO A 228 26.92 33.64 -9.08
C PRO A 228 27.21 33.96 -10.55
N ASN A 229 28.48 34.25 -10.88
CA ASN A 229 28.92 34.64 -12.23
C ASN A 229 28.65 33.57 -13.30
N GLU A 230 28.48 32.31 -12.89
CA GLU A 230 28.18 31.17 -13.75
C GLU A 230 26.83 31.32 -14.48
N PHE A 231 25.92 32.14 -13.95
CA PHE A 231 24.62 32.37 -14.58
C PHE A 231 24.67 33.35 -15.75
N GLN A 232 25.80 34.02 -16.00
CA GLN A 232 25.98 34.98 -17.11
C GLN A 232 24.89 36.07 -17.14
N LEU A 233 24.55 36.59 -15.95
CA LEU A 233 23.50 37.58 -15.74
C LEU A 233 24.05 39.02 -15.61
N ASP A 234 25.15 39.31 -16.29
CA ASP A 234 25.87 40.59 -16.20
C ASP A 234 25.05 41.81 -16.68
N PHE A 235 23.93 41.55 -17.36
CA PHE A 235 22.99 42.58 -17.83
C PHE A 235 22.03 43.06 -16.72
N LEU A 236 21.92 42.33 -15.61
CA LEU A 236 21.11 42.77 -14.47
C LEU A 236 21.87 43.84 -13.68
N PRO A 237 21.24 44.99 -13.36
CA PRO A 237 21.84 45.94 -12.43
C PRO A 237 21.85 45.28 -11.05
N LEU A 238 23.02 44.84 -10.59
CA LEU A 238 23.24 44.47 -9.20
C LEU A 238 22.81 45.67 -8.33
N MET A 239 21.86 45.44 -7.41
CA MET A 239 21.36 46.45 -6.48
C MET A 239 22.39 46.74 -5.41
#